data_AF-A0A668S9W7-F1
#
_entry.id   AF-A0A668S9W7-F1
#
_cell.length_a   1.000
_cell.length_b   1.000
_cell.length_c   1.000
_cell.angle_alpha   90.00
_cell.angle_beta   90.00
_cell.angle_gamma   90.00
#
_symmetry.space_group_name_H-M   'P 1'
#
loop_
_entity.id
_entity.type
_entity.pdbx_description
1 polymer ?
#
loop_
_entity_poly.entity_id
_entity_poly.type
_entity_poly.pdbx_seq_one_letter_code
_entity_poly.pdbx_strand_id
1 'polypeptide(L)'
;MTAKKCEAEIKNKQIYNVDNSCKDTNTFILSDYEKVKAICNGHGSPHKNTCLTESKAKFSIVKCELKNNGGRKPNCQYKGKLLTNRIVVVQCGGLPVHFEKDIL
;
A
#
# COMPACT_ATOMS: atom_id res chain seq x y z
N MET A 1 -2.17 0.29 -11.72
CA MET A 1 -3.01 1.52 -11.64
C MET A 1 -2.14 2.77 -11.69
N THR A 2 -2.72 3.97 -11.80
CA THR A 2 -1.98 5.25 -11.86
C THR A 2 -2.43 6.19 -10.74
N ALA A 3 -1.62 7.20 -10.41
CA ALA A 3 -1.97 8.23 -9.42
C ALA A 3 -3.32 8.95 -9.66
N LYS A 4 -3.79 9.04 -10.91
CA LYS A 4 -5.10 9.63 -11.26
C LYS A 4 -6.31 8.71 -11.02
N LYS A 5 -6.09 7.46 -10.59
CA LYS A 5 -7.12 6.42 -10.48
C LYS A 5 -7.38 5.96 -9.05
N CYS A 6 -6.93 6.72 -8.04
CA CYS A 6 -7.08 6.35 -6.63
C CYS A 6 -8.54 6.09 -6.25
N GLU A 7 -9.45 7.00 -6.57
CA GLU A 7 -10.87 6.90 -6.25
C GLU A 7 -11.51 5.66 -6.89
N ALA A 8 -11.25 5.45 -8.18
CA ALA A 8 -11.80 4.32 -8.94
C ALA A 8 -11.28 2.98 -8.39
N GLU A 9 -9.98 2.86 -8.12
CA GLU A 9 -9.37 1.61 -7.62
C GLU A 9 -9.80 1.30 -6.19
N ILE A 10 -9.81 2.30 -5.30
CA ILE A 10 -10.26 2.14 -3.90
C ILE A 10 -11.73 1.73 -3.87
N LYS A 11 -12.58 2.35 -4.70
CA LYS A 11 -14.00 1.98 -4.83
C LYS A 11 -14.16 0.57 -5.38
N ASN A 12 -13.48 0.22 -6.47
CA ASN A 12 -13.60 -1.10 -7.09
C ASN A 12 -13.15 -2.22 -6.15
N LYS A 13 -12.14 -1.97 -5.31
CA LYS A 13 -11.60 -2.94 -4.35
C LYS A 13 -12.25 -2.88 -2.96
N GLN A 14 -13.25 -2.02 -2.77
CA GLN A 14 -13.97 -1.83 -1.49
C GLN A 14 -13.03 -1.51 -0.31
N ILE A 15 -12.00 -0.68 -0.53
CA ILE A 15 -11.01 -0.34 0.50
C ILE A 15 -11.54 0.80 1.37
N TYR A 16 -12.20 0.45 2.47
CA TYR A 16 -12.78 1.38 3.44
C TYR A 16 -12.48 0.94 4.86
N ASN A 17 -12.69 1.83 5.83
CA ASN A 17 -12.75 1.43 7.24
C ASN A 17 -14.05 0.64 7.52
N VAL A 18 -14.06 -0.11 8.61
CA VAL A 18 -15.22 -0.95 9.01
C VAL A 18 -16.50 -0.13 9.16
N ASP A 19 -16.41 1.12 9.61
CA ASP A 19 -17.56 2.01 9.77
C ASP A 19 -18.05 2.61 8.44
N ASN A 20 -17.41 2.32 7.31
CA ASN A 20 -17.62 2.91 5.98
C ASN A 20 -17.06 4.32 5.77
N SER A 21 -16.23 4.82 6.70
CA SER A 21 -15.40 5.99 6.41
C SER A 21 -14.32 5.66 5.38
N CYS A 22 -13.92 6.68 4.61
CA CYS A 22 -12.82 6.57 3.67
C CYS A 22 -11.52 6.33 4.44
N LYS A 23 -10.65 5.49 3.90
CA LYS A 23 -9.33 5.29 4.49
C LYS A 23 -8.47 6.54 4.26
N ASP A 24 -7.80 7.04 5.30
CA ASP A 24 -6.98 8.27 5.21
C ASP A 24 -5.81 8.12 4.23
N THR A 25 -5.20 6.94 4.20
CA THR A 25 -4.14 6.61 3.25
C THR A 25 -4.25 5.16 2.78
N ASN A 26 -4.12 4.97 1.47
CA ASN A 26 -3.93 3.65 0.88
C ASN A 26 -2.77 3.67 -0.11
N THR A 27 -1.91 2.66 -0.05
CA THR A 27 -0.78 2.52 -0.98
C THR A 27 -1.00 1.33 -1.90
N PHE A 28 -0.87 1.56 -3.20
CA PHE A 28 -0.84 0.50 -4.21
C PHE A 28 0.60 0.25 -4.63
N ILE A 29 1.10 -0.97 -4.43
CA ILE A 29 2.38 -1.39 -4.98
C ILE A 29 2.17 -1.71 -6.46
N LEU A 30 2.91 -1.04 -7.34
CA LEU A 30 2.85 -1.26 -8.79
C LEU A 30 3.80 -2.40 -9.17
N SER A 31 3.39 -3.62 -8.89
CA SER A 31 4.13 -4.83 -9.23
C SER A 31 3.18 -5.99 -9.49
N ASP A 32 3.70 -7.03 -10.13
CA ASP A 32 3.05 -8.33 -10.13
C ASP A 32 3.00 -8.92 -8.71
N TYR A 33 2.02 -9.82 -8.50
CA TYR A 33 1.76 -10.46 -7.22
C TYR A 33 2.95 -11.29 -6.73
N GLU A 34 3.60 -12.04 -7.62
CA GLU A 34 4.69 -12.95 -7.24
C GLU A 34 5.90 -12.20 -6.67
N LYS A 35 6.27 -11.04 -7.22
CA LYS A 35 7.34 -10.21 -6.65
C LYS A 35 6.99 -9.65 -5.26
N VAL A 36 5.74 -9.26 -5.03
CA VAL A 36 5.31 -8.78 -3.71
C VAL A 36 5.29 -9.94 -2.71
N LYS A 37 4.80 -11.10 -3.11
CA LYS A 37 4.81 -12.32 -2.31
C LYS A 37 6.23 -12.78 -1.95
N ALA A 38 7.18 -12.66 -2.87
CA ALA A 38 8.57 -13.06 -2.67
C ALA A 38 9.24 -12.36 -1.49
N ILE A 39 8.78 -11.16 -1.10
CA ILE A 39 9.28 -10.42 0.08
C ILE A 39 9.25 -11.31 1.33
N CYS A 40 8.18 -12.07 1.54
CA CYS A 40 8.04 -12.98 2.68
C CYS A 40 8.64 -14.39 2.44
N ASN A 41 9.15 -14.65 1.24
CA ASN A 41 9.70 -15.94 0.82
C ASN A 41 11.18 -15.79 0.42
N GLY A 42 12.00 -15.29 1.36
CA GLY A 42 13.46 -15.20 1.23
C GLY A 42 14.01 -13.97 0.47
N HIS A 43 13.14 -13.19 -0.19
CA HIS A 43 13.55 -11.99 -0.95
C HIS A 43 13.33 -10.68 -0.17
N GLY A 44 13.03 -10.77 1.13
CA GLY A 44 13.08 -9.68 2.08
C GLY A 44 14.24 -9.84 3.07
N SER A 45 14.39 -8.82 3.91
CA SER A 45 15.32 -8.77 5.04
C SER A 45 14.58 -8.33 6.30
N PRO A 46 15.00 -8.74 7.51
CA PRO A 46 14.43 -8.21 8.75
C PRO A 46 14.53 -6.68 8.81
N HIS A 47 13.43 -6.00 9.10
CA HIS A 47 13.43 -4.54 9.26
C HIS A 47 13.84 -4.18 10.70
N LYS A 48 15.10 -3.84 10.89
CA LYS A 48 15.68 -3.49 12.20
C LYS A 48 15.40 -4.64 13.22
N ASN A 49 15.17 -4.30 14.48
CA ASN A 49 14.84 -5.25 15.55
C ASN A 49 13.32 -5.43 15.70
N THR A 50 12.58 -5.56 14.60
CA THR A 50 11.12 -5.74 14.60
C THR A 50 10.72 -7.05 13.95
N CYS A 51 9.45 -7.44 14.09
CA CYS A 51 8.85 -8.57 13.38
C CYS A 51 8.44 -8.24 11.92
N LEU A 52 8.85 -7.08 11.40
CA LEU A 52 8.58 -6.66 10.03
C LEU A 52 9.70 -7.09 9.08
N THR A 53 9.37 -7.19 7.80
CA THR A 53 10.28 -7.53 6.71
C THR A 53 10.30 -6.38 5.72
N GLU A 54 11.49 -5.92 5.35
CA GLU A 54 11.68 -4.96 4.26
C GLU A 54 12.06 -5.68 2.96
N SER A 55 11.60 -5.18 1.83
CA SER A 55 11.94 -5.75 0.54
C SER A 55 13.41 -5.50 0.18
N LYS A 56 14.07 -6.47 -0.45
CA LYS A 56 15.38 -6.22 -1.10
C LYS A 56 15.22 -5.49 -2.43
N ALA A 57 14.16 -5.82 -3.17
CA ALA A 57 13.81 -5.15 -4.42
C ALA A 57 13.17 -3.78 -4.14
N LYS A 58 13.39 -2.84 -5.08
CA LYS A 58 12.73 -1.53 -5.10
C LYS A 58 11.47 -1.58 -5.95
N PHE A 59 10.42 -0.91 -5.48
CA PHE A 59 9.11 -0.87 -6.11
C PHE A 59 8.72 0.55 -6.51
N SER A 60 7.87 0.63 -7.53
CA SER A 60 7.04 1.83 -7.72
C SER A 60 5.74 1.66 -6.95
N ILE A 61 5.28 2.71 -6.31
CA ILE A 61 4.03 2.72 -5.54
C ILE A 61 3.18 3.93 -5.93
N VAL A 62 1.88 3.82 -5.77
CA VAL A 62 0.97 4.96 -5.76
C VAL A 62 0.42 5.11 -4.35
N LYS A 63 0.77 6.21 -3.69
CA LYS A 63 0.22 6.60 -2.40
C LYS A 63 -1.02 7.47 -2.64
N CYS A 64 -2.18 7.03 -2.15
CA CYS A 64 -3.45 7.74 -2.23
C CYS A 64 -3.78 8.32 -0.86
N GLU A 65 -3.75 9.64 -0.73
CA GLU A 65 -4.01 10.36 0.52
C GLU A 65 -5.39 11.04 0.43
N LEU A 66 -6.24 10.85 1.43
CA LEU A 66 -7.60 11.41 1.46
C LEU A 66 -7.54 12.95 1.41
N LYS A 67 -8.33 13.56 0.52
CA LYS A 67 -8.41 15.03 0.38
C LYS A 67 -9.46 15.66 1.28
N ASN A 68 -10.59 14.98 1.44
CA ASN A 68 -11.74 15.48 2.19
C ASN A 68 -11.81 14.82 3.57
N ASN A 69 -11.57 15.61 4.61
CA ASN A 69 -11.70 15.16 6.00
C ASN A 69 -13.09 14.55 6.25
N GLY A 70 -13.13 13.39 6.90
CA GLY A 70 -14.38 12.72 7.26
C GLY A 70 -15.18 12.17 6.07
N GLY A 71 -14.57 12.01 4.89
CA GLY A 71 -15.21 11.38 3.75
C GLY A 71 -15.80 10.00 4.11
N ARG A 72 -16.97 9.68 3.56
CA ARG A 72 -17.59 8.34 3.61
C ARG A 72 -17.95 7.87 2.21
N LYS A 73 -18.12 6.55 2.04
CA LYS A 73 -18.60 6.00 0.77
C LYS A 73 -19.96 6.63 0.40
N PRO A 74 -20.22 6.95 -0.89
CA PRO A 74 -19.35 6.72 -2.05
C PRO A 74 -18.40 7.89 -2.41
N ASN A 75 -18.32 8.94 -1.59
CA ASN A 75 -17.74 10.24 -1.96
C ASN A 75 -16.28 10.43 -1.49
N CYS A 76 -15.48 9.37 -1.52
CA CYS A 76 -14.06 9.45 -1.16
C CYS A 76 -13.26 10.14 -2.29
N GLN A 77 -12.50 11.18 -1.96
CA GLN A 77 -11.65 11.90 -2.90
C GLN A 77 -10.19 11.80 -2.47
N TYR A 78 -9.30 11.45 -3.39
CA TYR A 78 -7.91 11.13 -3.08
C TYR A 78 -6.94 11.99 -3.88
N LYS A 79 -5.79 12.28 -3.26
CA LYS A 79 -4.59 12.79 -3.93
C LYS A 79 -3.65 11.62 -4.13
N GLY A 80 -3.50 11.16 -5.36
CA GLY A 80 -2.52 10.15 -5.71
C GLY A 80 -1.14 10.75 -5.96
N LYS A 81 -0.10 10.09 -5.47
CA LYS A 81 1.31 10.40 -5.77
C LYS A 81 2.03 9.13 -6.23
N LEU A 82 2.62 9.17 -7.42
CA LEU A 82 3.54 8.13 -7.87
C LEU A 82 4.89 8.35 -7.19
N LEU A 83 5.37 7.32 -6.50
CA LEU A 83 6.68 7.28 -5.88
C LEU A 83 7.43 6.09 -6.45
N THR A 84 8.64 6.32 -6.94
CA THR A 84 9.50 5.28 -7.52
C THR A 84 10.64 4.95 -6.57
N ASN A 85 11.32 3.82 -6.85
CA ASN A 85 12.53 3.39 -6.14
C ASN A 85 12.35 3.21 -4.63
N ARG A 86 11.20 2.69 -4.19
CA ARG A 86 10.86 2.51 -2.78
C ARG A 86 11.13 1.10 -2.28
N ILE A 87 11.74 1.00 -1.11
CA ILE A 87 11.69 -0.23 -0.30
C ILE A 87 10.34 -0.26 0.40
N VAL A 88 9.66 -1.41 0.38
CA VAL A 88 8.40 -1.59 1.10
C VAL A 88 8.64 -2.42 2.35
N VAL A 89 8.04 -2.02 3.46
CA VAL A 89 8.08 -2.74 4.72
C VAL A 89 6.73 -3.38 4.97
N VAL A 90 6.72 -4.68 5.20
CA VAL A 90 5.51 -5.48 5.39
C VAL A 90 5.63 -6.38 6.60
N GLN A 91 4.50 -6.80 7.14
CA GLN A 91 4.44 -7.92 8.08
C GLN A 91 4.20 -9.22 7.29
N CYS A 92 4.90 -10.29 7.66
CA CYS A 92 4.79 -11.60 7.04
C CYS A 92 4.10 -12.61 7.97
N GLY A 93 3.14 -13.36 7.44
CA GLY A 93 2.52 -14.54 8.07
C GLY A 93 2.52 -15.73 7.11
N GLY A 94 3.66 -16.01 6.48
CA GLY A 94 3.80 -16.88 5.30
C GLY A 94 3.54 -16.16 3.97
N LEU A 95 2.65 -15.16 3.96
CA LEU A 95 2.46 -14.18 2.89
C LEU A 95 2.52 -12.76 3.49
N PRO A 96 2.68 -11.70 2.67
CA PRO A 96 2.51 -10.33 3.16
C PRO A 96 1.08 -10.12 3.67
N VAL A 97 0.91 -9.78 4.95
CA VAL A 97 -0.40 -9.57 5.58
C VAL A 97 -0.69 -8.11 5.91
N HIS A 98 0.34 -7.30 6.08
CA HIS A 98 0.21 -5.87 6.35
C HIS A 98 1.28 -5.08 5.61
N PHE A 99 0.91 -3.95 5.00
CA PHE A 99 1.85 -2.95 4.51
C PHE A 99 2.04 -1.89 5.59
N GLU A 100 3.25 -1.77 6.12
CA GLU A 100 3.58 -0.82 7.18
C GLU A 100 3.89 0.56 6.59
N LYS A 101 4.91 0.62 5.71
CA LYS A 101 5.43 1.87 5.16
C LYS A 101 6.32 1.63 3.95
N ASP A 102 6.63 2.71 3.24
CA ASP A 102 7.72 2.77 2.26
C ASP A 102 8.92 3.57 2.80
N ILE A 103 10.11 3.26 2.27
CA ILE A 103 11.39 3.92 2.54
C ILE A 103 12.05 4.26 1.20
N LEU A 104 12.78 5.37 1.13
CA LEU A 104 13.57 5.77 -0.04
C LEU A 104 14.88 4.97 -0.14
#